data_AF-A0A3D3WTE0-F1
#
_entry.id   AF-A0A3D3WTE0-F1
#
_cell.length_a   1.000
_cell.length_b   1.000
_cell.length_c   1.000
_cell.angle_alpha   90.00
_cell.angle_beta   90.00
_cell.angle_gamma   90.00
#
_symmetry.space_group_name_H-M   'P 1'
#
loop_
_entity.id
_entity.type
_entity.pdbx_description
1 polymer ?
#
loop_
_entity_poly.entity_id
_entity_poly.type
_entity_poly.pdbx_seq_one_letter_code
_entity_poly.pdbx_strand_id
1 'polypeptide(L)' 'MIDSIDPDGTMTERSLESHIHRLRQKIEPDPHMPAYVITVQRLGYRLQVTE' A
#
# COMPACT_ATOMS: atom_id res chain seq x y z
N MET A 1 -6.86 -0.35 -16.86
CA MET A 1 -5.40 -0.16 -16.93
C MET A 1 -4.78 -0.70 -15.65
N ILE A 2 -4.58 -2.01 -15.61
CA ILE A 2 -3.58 -2.67 -14.76
C ILE A 2 -2.40 -2.82 -15.72
N ASP A 3 -1.56 -1.78 -15.80
CA ASP A 3 -0.52 -1.65 -16.84
C ASP A 3 0.89 -1.67 -16.23
N SER A 4 1.07 -2.33 -15.08
CA SER A 4 2.38 -2.35 -14.40
C SER A 4 2.65 -3.64 -13.64
N ILE A 5 2.04 -4.74 -14.09
CA ILE A 5 2.44 -6.08 -13.70
C ILE A 5 3.48 -6.49 -14.75
N ASP A 6 4.73 -6.69 -14.34
CA ASP A 6 5.76 -7.25 -15.20
C ASP A 6 5.25 -8.58 -15.79
N PRO A 7 5.71 -9.04 -16.96
CA PRO A 7 5.17 -10.24 -17.62
C PRO A 7 5.22 -11.51 -16.75
N ASP A 8 6.02 -11.51 -15.69
CA ASP A 8 6.13 -12.58 -14.69
C ASP A 8 5.11 -12.49 -13.54
N GLY A 9 4.19 -11.51 -13.55
CA GLY A 9 3.26 -11.29 -12.44
C GLY A 9 3.87 -10.48 -11.28
N THR A 10 5.12 -10.06 -11.40
CA THR A 10 5.83 -9.33 -10.36
C THR A 10 5.46 -7.84 -10.40
N MET A 11 5.09 -7.30 -9.24
CA MET A 11 4.94 -5.86 -9.05
C MET A 11 6.27 -5.31 -8.55
N THR A 12 6.80 -4.29 -9.21
CA THR A 12 7.99 -3.59 -8.69
C THR A 12 7.67 -2.91 -7.35
N GLU A 13 8.68 -2.78 -6.48
CA GLU A 13 8.54 -2.10 -5.19
C GLU A 13 8.01 -0.66 -5.35
N ARG A 14 8.45 0.04 -6.40
CA ARG A 14 7.98 1.39 -6.74
C ARG A 14 6.49 1.42 -7.11
N SER A 15 6.02 0.40 -7.83
CA SER A 15 4.60 0.23 -8.12
C SER A 15 3.84 0.02 -6.80
N LEU A 16 4.30 -0.87 -5.92
CA LEU A 16 3.63 -1.13 -4.63
C LEU A 16 3.52 0.13 -3.76
N GLU A 17 4.61 0.88 -3.58
CA GLU A 17 4.63 2.12 -2.80
C GLU A 17 3.61 3.14 -3.32
N SER A 18 3.51 3.29 -4.65
CA SER A 18 2.56 4.21 -5.29
C SER A 18 1.11 3.80 -5.04
N HIS A 19 0.83 2.49 -5.06
CA HIS A 19 -0.50 1.96 -4.75
C HIS A 19 -0.85 2.16 -3.27
N ILE A 20 0.09 1.89 -2.36
CA ILE A 20 -0.09 2.12 -0.92
C ILE A 20 -0.34 3.60 -0.63
N HIS A 21 0.40 4.51 -1.29
CA HIS A 21 0.18 5.95 -1.14
C HIS A 21 -1.23 6.35 -1.56
N ARG A 22 -1.69 5.92 -2.75
CA ARG A 22 -3.05 6.18 -3.24
C ARG A 22 -4.13 5.55 -2.37
N LEU A 23 -3.86 4.38 -1.80
CA LEU A 23 -4.79 3.71 -0.89
C LEU A 23 -4.94 4.52 0.40
N ARG A 24 -3.82 4.93 1.02
CA ARG A 24 -3.83 5.74 2.24
C ARG A 24 -4.58 7.05 2.05
N GLN A 25 -4.42 7.72 0.92
CA GLN A 25 -5.19 8.93 0.59
C GLN A 25 -6.71 8.73 0.55
N LYS A 26 -7.18 7.51 0.28
CA LYS A 26 -8.61 7.21 0.15
C LYS A 26 -9.26 6.75 1.44
N ILE A 27 -8.52 6.04 2.29
CA ILE A 27 -9.11 5.33 3.43
C ILE A 27 -8.62 5.85 4.78
N GLU A 28 -7.43 6.46 4.84
CA GLU A 28 -6.90 6.96 6.10
C GLU A 28 -7.53 8.33 6.42
N PRO A 29 -7.84 8.61 7.69
CA PRO A 29 -8.27 9.93 8.11
C PRO A 29 -7.16 10.98 7.92
N ASP A 30 -5.90 10.58 8.15
CA ASP A 30 -4.71 11.34 7.78
C ASP A 30 -3.70 10.40 7.08
N PRO A 31 -3.40 10.60 5.79
CA PRO A 31 -2.46 9.76 5.04
C PRO A 31 -1.03 9.76 5.59
N HIS A 32 -0.66 10.80 6.36
CA HIS A 32 0.66 10.91 7.02
C HIS A 32 0.71 10.17 8.37
N MET A 33 -0.45 9.86 8.96
CA MET A 33 -0.60 9.09 10.19
C MET A 33 -1.49 7.86 9.93
N PRO A 34 -0.99 6.84 9.22
CA PRO A 34 -1.82 5.70 8.81
C PRO A 34 -2.28 4.86 10.01
N ALA A 35 -3.59 4.66 10.13
CA ALA A 35 -4.24 3.83 11.14
C ALA A 35 -4.62 2.44 10.60
N TYR A 36 -4.90 2.34 9.31
CA TYR A 36 -5.38 1.10 8.69
C TYR A 36 -4.29 0.31 7.96
N VAL A 37 -3.39 0.99 7.24
CA VAL A 37 -2.31 0.36 6.45
C VAL A 37 -0.96 0.57 7.14
N ILE A 38 -0.56 -0.39 7.96
CA ILE A 38 0.67 -0.31 8.76
C ILE A 38 1.87 -0.86 8.00
N THR A 39 2.92 -0.07 7.87
CA THR A 39 4.20 -0.56 7.33
C THR A 39 4.93 -1.36 8.40
N VAL A 40 5.20 -2.63 8.12
CA VAL A 40 6.02 -3.50 8.97
C VAL A 40 7.38 -3.65 8.31
N GLN A 41 8.41 -3.08 8.94
CA GLN A 41 9.75 -3.05 8.36
C GLN A 41 10.24 -4.47 8.03
N ARG A 42 10.76 -4.66 6.81
CA ARG A 42 11.23 -5.95 6.25
C ARG A 42 10.15 -7.03 6.03
N LEU A 43 8.88 -6.73 6.32
CA LEU A 43 7.77 -7.67 6.18
C LEU A 43 6.70 -7.17 5.19
N GLY A 44 6.62 -5.86 4.95
CA GLY A 44 5.69 -5.26 4.01
C GLY A 44 4.61 -4.45 4.71
N TYR A 45 3.34 -4.71 4.40
CA TYR A 45 2.20 -3.95 4.92
C TYR A 45 1.17 -4.86 5.58
N ARG A 46 0.59 -4.40 6.68
CA ARG A 46 -0.49 -5.07 7.39
C ARG A 46 -1.73 -4.19 7.38
N LEU A 47 -2.89 -4.81 7.18
CA LEU A 47 -4.18 -4.18 7.41
C LEU A 47 -4.58 -4.36 8.87
N GLN A 48 -5.04 -3.27 9.48
CA GLN A 48 -5.64 -3.27 10.81
C GLN A 48 -6.99 -2.58 10.72
N VAL A 49 -8.01 -3.21 11.29
CA VAL A 49 -9.34 -2.61 11.45
C VAL A 49 -9.47 -2.34 12.94
N THR A 50 -9.56 -1.07 13.30
CA THR A 50 -9.90 -0.66 14.67
C THR A 50 -11.42 -0.81 14.81
N GLU A 51 -11.86 -1.61 15.79
CA GLU A 51 -13.29 -1.76 16.14
C GLU A 51 -13.89 -0.48 16.74
#